data_AF-A0A927M8I8-F1
#
_entry.id   AF-A0A927M8I8-F1
#
_cell.length_a   1.000
_cell.length_b   1.000
_cell.length_c   1.000
_cell.angle_alpha   90.00
_cell.angle_beta   90.00
_cell.angle_gamma   90.00
#
_symmetry.space_group_name_H-M   'P 1'
#
loop_
_entity.id
_entity.type
_entity.pdbx_description
1 polymer ?
#
loop_
_entity_poly.entity_id
_entity_poly.type
_entity_poly.pdbx_seq_one_letter_code
_entity_poly.pdbx_strand_id
1 'polypeptide(L)'
;MEFLVRQLNRMPADEESRRLREELRPKERRVAQELRDAGILRRLWRVPGTQHAIGLYEADDATALHDALSSLPMFPWLEIEIQPLAVHPQERGTPPVAPTAPASGPVPG
;
A
#
# COMPACT_ATOMS: atom_id res chain seq x y z
N MET A 1 12.22 2.34 9.46
CA MET A 1 12.71 2.85 8.15
C MET A 1 11.53 3.04 7.23
N GLU A 2 11.55 4.06 6.37
CA GLU A 2 10.48 4.29 5.38
C GLU A 2 10.88 3.76 4.01
N PHE A 3 9.89 3.23 3.28
CA PHE A 3 10.07 2.65 1.95
C PHE A 3 8.96 3.13 1.03
N LEU A 4 9.32 3.62 -0.15
CA LEU A 4 8.39 3.80 -1.25
C LEU A 4 8.31 2.49 -2.02
N VAL A 5 7.11 1.93 -2.10
CA VAL A 5 6.86 0.64 -2.76
C VAL A 5 5.94 0.88 -3.94
N ARG A 6 6.42 0.58 -5.15
CA ARG A 6 5.62 0.61 -6.37
C ARG A 6 5.25 -0.82 -6.74
N GLN A 7 3.95 -1.07 -6.89
CA GLN A 7 3.42 -2.41 -7.17
C GLN A 7 2.66 -2.40 -8.50
N LEU A 8 2.92 -3.38 -9.35
CA LEU A 8 2.20 -3.62 -10.59
C LEU A 8 1.60 -5.02 -10.55
N ASN A 9 0.26 -5.10 -10.63
CA ASN A 9 -0.42 -6.38 -10.72
C ASN A 9 -0.29 -6.94 -12.16
N ARG A 10 0.44 -8.04 -12.31
CA ARG A 10 0.69 -8.76 -13.58
C ARG A 10 -0.26 -9.93 -13.80
N MET A 11 -1.27 -10.10 -12.95
CA MET A 11 -2.25 -11.17 -13.12
C MET A 11 -2.94 -11.01 -14.49
N PRO A 12 -3.08 -12.10 -15.28
CA PRO A 12 -3.70 -12.04 -16.60
C PRO A 12 -5.12 -11.44 -16.59
N ALA A 13 -5.58 -11.10 -17.80
CA ALA A 13 -6.90 -10.51 -18.03
C ALA A 13 -7.96 -11.53 -18.49
N ASP A 14 -7.63 -12.82 -18.52
CA ASP A 14 -8.59 -13.89 -18.81
C ASP A 14 -9.67 -14.02 -17.72
N GLU A 15 -10.74 -14.75 -18.04
CA GLU A 15 -11.90 -14.86 -17.15
C GLU A 15 -11.58 -15.53 -15.81
N GLU A 16 -10.71 -16.54 -15.81
CA GLU A 16 -10.29 -17.25 -14.60
C GLU A 16 -9.53 -16.31 -13.66
N SER A 17 -8.54 -15.59 -14.20
CA SER A 17 -7.78 -14.57 -13.48
C SER A 17 -8.67 -13.42 -12.99
N ARG A 18 -9.69 -13.05 -13.76
CA ARG A 18 -10.68 -12.06 -13.30
C ARG A 18 -11.44 -12.57 -12.09
N ARG A 19 -11.97 -13.80 -12.12
CA ARG A 19 -12.68 -14.44 -10.99
C ARG A 19 -11.80 -14.53 -9.76
N LEU A 20 -10.57 -15.05 -9.91
CA LEU A 20 -9.60 -15.15 -8.82
C LEU A 20 -9.30 -13.77 -8.22
N ARG A 21 -9.11 -12.73 -9.06
CA ARG A 21 -8.93 -11.36 -8.56
C ARG A 21 -10.13 -10.91 -7.72
N GLU A 22 -11.36 -11.30 -8.06
CA GLU A 22 -12.55 -10.93 -7.28
C GLU A 22 -12.58 -11.57 -5.90
N GLU A 23 -12.15 -12.82 -5.82
CA GLU A 23 -12.04 -13.58 -4.57
C GLU A 23 -10.89 -13.08 -3.68
N LEU A 24 -9.78 -12.68 -4.28
CA LEU A 24 -8.61 -12.19 -3.54
C LEU A 24 -8.77 -10.74 -3.07
N ARG A 25 -9.46 -9.88 -3.83
CA ARG A 25 -9.69 -8.46 -3.48
C ARG A 25 -10.16 -8.21 -2.03
N PRO A 26 -11.17 -8.91 -1.47
CA PRO A 26 -11.57 -8.69 -0.09
C PRO A 26 -10.51 -9.15 0.92
N LYS A 27 -9.79 -10.24 0.65
CA LYS A 27 -8.70 -10.74 1.50
C LYS A 27 -7.52 -9.76 1.50
N GLU A 28 -7.17 -9.27 0.31
CA GLU A 28 -6.15 -8.23 0.10
C GLU A 28 -6.47 -6.97 0.91
N ARG A 29 -7.72 -6.50 0.83
CA ARG A 29 -8.16 -5.33 1.61
C ARG A 29 -8.05 -5.55 3.11
N ARG A 30 -8.36 -6.77 3.59
CA ARG A 30 -8.25 -7.10 5.01
C ARG A 30 -6.80 -7.06 5.47
N VAL A 31 -5.88 -7.74 4.78
CA VAL A 31 -4.45 -7.74 5.13
C VAL A 31 -3.88 -6.33 5.04
N ALA A 32 -4.23 -5.56 4.00
CA ALA A 32 -3.82 -4.16 3.90
C ALA A 32 -4.35 -3.28 5.05
N GLN A 33 -5.55 -3.57 5.58
CA GLN A 33 -6.08 -2.88 6.74
C GLN A 33 -5.32 -3.28 8.02
N GLU A 34 -5.04 -4.56 8.22
CA GLU A 34 -4.23 -5.06 9.34
C GLU A 34 -2.83 -4.40 9.35
N LEU A 35 -2.21 -4.25 8.17
CA LEU A 35 -0.93 -3.52 8.02
C LEU A 35 -1.06 -2.03 8.32
N ARG A 36 -2.19 -1.40 8.02
CA ARG A 36 -2.45 0.02 8.39
C ARG A 36 -2.60 0.18 9.89
N ASP A 37 -3.36 -0.72 10.52
CA ASP A 37 -3.61 -0.71 11.96
C ASP A 37 -2.32 -0.97 12.74
N ALA A 38 -1.43 -1.82 12.21
CA ALA A 38 -0.08 -2.04 12.72
C ALA A 38 0.89 -0.86 12.46
N GLY A 39 0.46 0.16 11.72
CA GLY A 39 1.31 1.30 11.34
C GLY A 39 2.36 0.99 10.27
N ILE A 40 2.35 -0.22 9.69
CA ILE A 40 3.30 -0.65 8.65
C ILE A 40 2.94 -0.01 7.31
N LEU A 41 1.68 -0.08 6.88
CA LEU A 41 1.20 0.60 5.68
C LEU A 41 0.72 2.01 6.05
N ARG A 42 1.56 3.01 5.82
CA ARG A 42 1.25 4.41 6.19
C ARG A 42 0.26 5.04 5.22
N ARG A 43 0.51 4.89 3.91
CA ARG A 43 -0.31 5.48 2.85
C ARG A 43 -0.30 4.61 1.59
N LEU A 44 -1.38 4.68 0.81
CA LEU A 44 -1.51 3.95 -0.45
C LEU A 44 -2.22 4.85 -1.46
N TRP A 45 -1.70 4.89 -2.67
CA TRP A 45 -2.23 5.65 -3.79
C TRP A 45 -2.37 4.77 -5.02
N ARG A 46 -3.30 5.16 -5.89
CA ARG A 46 -3.44 4.58 -7.21
C ARG A 46 -2.83 5.52 -8.24
N VAL A 47 -2.08 4.97 -9.19
CA VAL A 47 -1.52 5.75 -10.30
C VAL A 47 -2.54 5.81 -11.43
N PRO A 48 -3.14 6.97 -11.74
CA PRO A 48 -4.16 7.10 -12.78
C PRO A 48 -3.65 6.61 -14.15
N GLY A 49 -4.53 5.96 -14.91
CA GLY A 49 -4.20 5.44 -16.24
C GLY A 49 -3.33 4.18 -16.24
N THR A 50 -2.98 3.62 -15.08
CA THR A 50 -2.17 2.39 -15.01
C THR A 50 -2.74 1.39 -13.98
N GLN A 51 -2.24 0.16 -14.00
CA GLN A 51 -2.52 -0.83 -12.96
C GLN A 51 -1.61 -0.70 -11.73
N HIS A 52 -0.78 0.35 -11.66
CA HIS A 52 0.15 0.54 -10.56
C HIS A 52 -0.55 1.08 -9.30
N ALA A 53 -0.05 0.62 -8.17
CA ALA A 53 -0.23 1.25 -6.87
C ALA A 53 1.12 1.72 -6.34
N ILE A 54 1.10 2.79 -5.55
CA ILE A 54 2.26 3.28 -4.81
C ILE A 54 1.88 3.27 -3.34
N GLY A 55 2.71 2.65 -2.50
CA GLY A 55 2.55 2.63 -1.06
C GLY A 55 3.74 3.25 -0.34
N LEU A 56 3.46 3.94 0.77
CA LEU A 56 4.47 4.31 1.75
C LEU A 56 4.39 3.32 2.90
N TYR A 57 5.46 2.57 3.10
CA TYR A 57 5.59 1.56 4.15
C TYR A 57 6.63 1.98 5.18
N GLU A 58 6.40 1.61 6.43
CA GLU A 58 7.32 1.78 7.54
C GLU A 58 7.59 0.42 8.17
N ALA A 59 8.86 0.02 8.25
CA ALA A 59 9.30 -1.27 8.79
C ALA A 59 10.69 -1.13 9.43
N ASP A 60 11.05 -2.03 10.33
CA ASP A 60 12.35 -2.00 11.03
C ASP A 60 13.52 -2.16 10.05
N ASP A 61 13.39 -3.07 9.09
CA ASP A 61 14.37 -3.35 8.05
C ASP A 61 13.71 -3.89 6.75
N ALA A 62 14.54 -4.26 5.78
CA ALA A 62 14.10 -4.80 4.50
C ALA A 62 13.43 -6.19 4.62
N THR A 63 13.79 -6.99 5.63
CA THR A 63 13.20 -8.30 5.87
C THR A 63 11.79 -8.16 6.41
N ALA A 64 11.59 -7.29 7.42
CA ALA A 64 10.26 -6.97 7.94
C ALA A 64 9.33 -6.41 6.84
N LEU A 65 9.87 -5.58 5.93
CA LEU A 65 9.12 -5.12 4.76
C LEU A 65 8.75 -6.28 3.83
N HIS A 66 9.69 -7.18 3.53
CA HIS A 66 9.42 -8.33 2.68
C HIS A 66 8.35 -9.25 3.26
N ASP A 67 8.38 -9.49 4.57
CA ASP A 67 7.37 -10.28 5.28
C ASP A 67 5.98 -9.62 5.20
N ALA A 68 5.92 -8.29 5.38
CA ALA A 68 4.68 -7.54 5.21
C ALA A 68 4.13 -7.63 3.78
N LEU A 69 4.99 -7.47 2.76
CA LEU A 69 4.57 -7.55 1.36
C LEU A 69 4.17 -8.97 0.95
N SER A 70 4.90 -9.99 1.41
CA SER A 70 4.61 -11.40 1.10
C SER A 70 3.35 -11.91 1.79
N SER A 71 2.88 -11.25 2.86
CA SER A 71 1.59 -11.54 3.49
C SER A 71 0.39 -11.18 2.60
N LEU A 72 0.58 -10.34 1.58
CA LEU A 72 -0.50 -9.92 0.68
C LEU A 72 -0.97 -11.10 -0.17
N PRO A 73 -2.27 -11.45 -0.18
CA PRO A 73 -2.80 -12.50 -1.03
C PRO A 73 -2.48 -12.34 -2.53
N MET A 74 -2.33 -11.12 -3.03
CA MET A 74 -1.95 -10.86 -4.42
C MET A 74 -0.44 -10.92 -4.69
N PHE A 75 0.41 -11.07 -3.68
CA PHE A 75 1.88 -11.05 -3.80
C PHE A 75 2.44 -11.90 -4.95
N PRO A 76 1.95 -13.13 -5.23
CA PRO A 76 2.47 -13.95 -6.33
C PRO A 76 2.34 -13.31 -7.72
N TRP A 77 1.47 -12.33 -7.88
CA TRP A 77 1.24 -11.62 -9.15
C TRP A 77 1.73 -10.17 -9.13
N LEU A 78 2.35 -9.72 -8.05
CA LEU A 78 2.86 -8.36 -7.96
C LEU A 78 4.31 -8.32 -8.45
N GLU A 79 4.55 -7.47 -9.44
CA GLU A 79 5.87 -6.93 -9.68
C GLU A 79 6.08 -5.75 -8.74
N ILE A 80 7.14 -5.81 -7.93
CA ILE A 80 7.38 -4.84 -6.84
C ILE A 80 8.74 -4.19 -7.01
N GLU A 81 8.75 -2.86 -6.98
CA GLU A 81 9.95 -2.04 -6.89
C GLU A 81 9.96 -1.35 -5.51
N ILE A 82 11.08 -1.44 -4.79
CA ILE A 82 11.25 -0.92 -3.43
C ILE A 82 12.35 0.14 -3.44
N GLN A 83 12.05 1.32 -2.90
CA GLN A 83 13.02 2.40 -2.72
C GLN A 83 13.08 2.79 -1.23
N PRO A 84 14.18 2.48 -0.52
CA PRO A 84 14.39 2.97 0.84
C PRO A 84 14.49 4.49 0.85
N LEU A 85 13.85 5.14 1.83
CA LEU A 85 13.80 6.58 1.97
C LEU A 85 14.62 7.04 3.17
N ALA A 86 15.42 8.10 2.97
CA ALA A 86 16.10 8.79 4.05
C ALA A 86 15.31 10.04 4.45
N VAL A 87 15.37 10.41 5.73
CA VAL A 87 14.74 11.64 6.23
C VAL A 87 15.44 12.85 5.61
N HIS A 88 14.69 13.64 4.85
CA HIS A 88 15.20 14.87 4.26
C HIS A 88 15.60 15.88 5.35
N PRO A 89 16.73 16.61 5.25
CA PRO A 89 17.16 17.54 6.29
C PRO A 89 16.14 18.61 6.69
N GLN A 90 15.26 19.01 5.77
CA GLN A 90 14.21 20.01 6.03
C GLN A 90 13.03 19.47 6.87
N GLU A 91 12.85 18.15 6.94
CA GLU A 91 11.84 17.53 7.80
C GLU A 91 12.33 17.38 9.25
N ARG A 92 13.63 17.63 9.50
CA ARG A 92 14.19 17.55 10.85
C ARG A 92 13.60 18.67 11.72
N GLY A 93 12.74 18.28 12.65
CA GLY A 93 12.08 19.20 13.58
C GLY A 93 10.63 19.56 13.20
N THR A 94 10.13 19.08 12.05
CA THR A 94 8.71 19.16 11.74
C THR A 94 7.96 18.08 12.54
N PRO A 95 7.04 18.43 13.44
CA PRO A 95 6.22 17.44 14.11
C PRO A 95 5.33 16.71 13.07
N PRO A 96 5.09 15.41 13.22
CA PRO A 96 4.29 14.66 12.27
C PRO A 96 2.91 15.30 12.10
N VAL A 97 2.49 15.53 10.84
CA VAL A 97 1.15 16.03 10.53
C VAL A 97 0.14 14.98 11.01
N ALA A 98 -0.64 15.36 12.03
CA ALA A 98 -1.72 14.51 12.54
C ALA A 98 -2.69 14.15 11.39
N PRO A 99 -3.22 12.92 11.34
CA PRO A 99 -4.17 12.54 10.30
C PRO A 99 -5.40 13.44 10.38
N THR A 100 -5.61 14.25 9.34
CA THR A 100 -6.83 15.04 9.19
C THR A 100 -8.00 14.07 9.04
N ALA A 101 -8.88 14.02 10.04
CA ALA A 101 -10.13 13.26 9.93
C ALA A 101 -10.88 13.69 8.67
N PRO A 102 -11.50 12.77 7.91
CA PRO A 102 -12.27 13.15 6.74
C PRO A 102 -13.40 14.09 7.17
N ALA A 103 -13.49 15.26 6.50
CA ALA A 103 -14.59 16.19 6.71
C ALA A 103 -15.90 15.45 6.41
N SER A 104 -16.69 15.17 7.45
CA SER A 104 -18.06 14.71 7.32
C SER A 104 -18.91 15.89 6.82
N GLY A 105 -18.85 16.15 5.51
CA GLY A 105 -19.76 17.05 4.84
C GLY A 105 -21.04 16.30 4.45
N PRO A 106 -22.24 16.88 4.63
CA PRO A 106 -23.47 16.25 4.21
C PRO A 106 -23.52 16.16 2.68
N VAL A 107 -23.90 14.99 2.16
CA VAL A 107 -24.24 14.80 0.75
C VAL A 107 -25.57 15.51 0.49
N PRO A 108 -25.67 16.52 -0.40
CA PRO A 108 -26.96 17.08 -0.79
C PRO A 108 -27.73 16.06 -1.63
N GLY A 109 -29.02 15.91 -1.32
CA GLY A 109 -29.94 14.94 -1.92
C GLY A 109 -30.52 15.34 -3.27
#